data_AF-A0A4Q3EVC6-F1
#
_entry.id   AF-A0A4Q3EVC6-F1
#
_cell.length_a   1.000
_cell.length_b   1.000
_cell.length_c   1.000
_cell.angle_alpha   90.00
_cell.angle_beta   90.00
_cell.angle_gamma   90.00
#
_symmetry.space_group_name_H-M   'P 1'
#
loop_
_entity.id
_entity.type
_entity.pdbx_description
1 polymer ?
#
loop_
_entity_poly.entity_id
_entity_poly.type
_entity_poly.pdbx_seq_one_letter_code
_entity_poly.pdbx_strand_id
1 'polypeptide(L)'
;MLVSCACAILHRHRRLDNNMTSVFNTNIILTTADPFSMFKKSRQKYDTLRQSPIYLHSSMDLKSFRVRASKKKGRLTAFLQKLDTIVPEDMPQLVAEIDATVWRDIDCTHCANCCKTMTPTFTPKDVKRIAAHLNMTPKNFRDKWLHKEEDTGDWVNVNQPCQFLINDMCSIYEVRPVDCAEFPHHNKKPFDLYNDTFVQNLHRCPATFTLIERLEKRVRDEYDW
;
A
#
# COMPACT_ATOMS: atom_id res chain seq x y z
N MET A 1 9.43 20.15 29.12
CA MET A 1 9.92 20.94 27.97
C MET A 1 10.27 19.97 26.86
N LEU A 2 9.33 19.79 25.94
CA LEU A 2 9.38 18.86 24.81
C LEU A 2 10.05 19.55 23.63
N VAL A 3 11.01 18.87 22.99
CA VAL A 3 11.63 19.31 21.74
C VAL A 3 10.82 18.74 20.59
N SER A 4 10.23 19.63 19.80
CA SER A 4 9.52 19.32 18.56
C SER A 4 10.46 19.54 17.38
N CYS A 5 10.54 18.59 16.45
CA CYS A 5 11.35 18.70 15.23
C CYS A 5 10.41 18.64 14.03
N ALA A 6 10.16 19.80 13.41
CA ALA A 6 9.34 19.95 12.22
C ALA A 6 10.15 19.65 10.95
N CYS A 7 9.64 18.75 10.12
CA CYS A 7 10.19 18.42 8.81
C CYS A 7 9.58 19.36 7.76
N ALA A 8 10.42 20.17 7.10
CA ALA A 8 10.00 21.07 6.03
C ALA A 8 10.21 20.41 4.65
N ILE A 9 9.12 20.31 3.89
CA ILE A 9 9.07 19.85 2.50
C ILE A 9 9.55 21.00 1.59
N LEU A 10 10.62 20.78 0.82
CA LEU A 10 11.04 21.70 -0.25
C LEU A 10 10.63 21.14 -1.62
N HIS A 11 9.79 21.91 -2.32
CA HIS A 11 9.32 21.66 -3.68
C HIS A 11 10.39 21.89 -4.76
N ARG A 12 10.41 21.00 -5.77
CA ARG A 12 11.17 21.08 -7.03
C ARG A 12 10.77 22.29 -7.89
N HIS A 13 11.75 22.90 -8.55
CA HIS A 13 11.60 23.45 -9.90
C HIS A 13 12.90 23.24 -10.69
N ARG A 14 12.81 22.65 -11.90
CA ARG A 14 13.91 22.66 -12.88
C ARG A 14 13.35 23.14 -14.22
N ARG A 15 13.92 24.24 -14.74
CA ARG A 15 13.62 24.84 -16.07
C ARG A 15 14.16 23.95 -17.18
N LEU A 16 13.47 23.98 -18.32
CA LEU A 16 13.91 23.43 -19.60
C LEU A 16 14.50 24.58 -20.41
N ASP A 17 15.78 24.50 -20.76
CA ASP A 17 16.37 25.33 -21.80
C ASP A 17 16.85 24.43 -22.95
N ASN A 18 16.28 24.67 -24.13
CA ASN A 18 16.68 24.11 -25.41
C ASN A 18 17.81 24.97 -25.99
N ASN A 19 18.93 24.36 -26.39
CA ASN A 19 19.61 24.81 -27.60
C ASN A 19 20.48 23.73 -28.24
N MET A 20 20.53 23.81 -29.56
CA MET A 20 20.94 22.82 -30.54
C MET A 20 22.26 23.26 -31.19
N THR A 21 23.23 22.35 -31.42
CA THR A 21 24.06 22.24 -32.64
C THR A 21 25.16 21.16 -32.55
N SER A 22 24.99 20.12 -33.38
CA SER A 22 25.90 19.55 -34.39
C SER A 22 27.25 18.85 -34.08
N VAL A 23 27.35 17.66 -34.72
CA VAL A 23 28.51 16.91 -35.27
C VAL A 23 29.46 16.19 -34.30
N PHE A 24 29.39 14.86 -34.24
CA PHE A 24 30.31 13.93 -34.93
C PHE A 24 29.93 12.47 -34.65
N ASN A 25 30.09 11.65 -35.68
CA ASN A 25 29.68 10.26 -35.78
C ASN A 25 30.72 9.32 -35.15
N THR A 26 30.36 8.63 -34.07
CA THR A 26 30.90 7.32 -33.69
C THR A 26 29.87 6.62 -32.81
N ASN A 27 29.46 5.43 -33.24
CA ASN A 27 28.57 4.53 -32.52
C ASN A 27 29.17 4.14 -31.16
N ILE A 28 28.76 4.85 -30.11
CA ILE A 28 28.73 4.34 -28.75
C ILE A 28 27.41 4.83 -28.15
N ILE A 29 26.39 3.97 -28.16
CA ILE A 29 25.22 4.19 -27.31
C ILE A 29 25.71 3.92 -25.88
N LEU A 30 26.27 4.95 -25.24
CA LEU A 30 26.33 5.00 -23.78
C LEU A 30 24.88 5.20 -23.33
N THR A 31 24.15 4.10 -23.15
CA THR A 31 22.96 4.14 -22.32
C THR A 31 23.45 4.61 -20.95
N THR A 32 23.08 5.82 -20.55
CA THR A 32 23.23 6.24 -19.15
C THR A 32 22.31 5.33 -18.36
N ALA A 33 22.83 4.17 -17.95
CA ALA A 33 22.13 3.26 -17.06
C ALA A 33 21.79 4.07 -15.82
N ASP A 34 20.50 4.16 -15.49
CA ASP A 34 20.07 4.75 -14.24
C ASP A 34 20.68 3.91 -13.12
N PRO A 35 21.57 4.46 -12.27
CA PRO A 35 22.20 3.70 -11.18
C PRO A 35 21.18 3.17 -10.15
N PHE A 36 19.90 3.56 -10.26
CA PHE A 36 18.81 3.11 -9.40
C PHE A 36 17.95 1.95 -9.98
N SER A 37 18.22 1.46 -11.19
CA SER A 37 17.43 0.40 -11.84
C SER A 37 18.02 -1.02 -11.64
N MET A 38 17.20 -1.99 -11.24
CA MET A 38 17.60 -3.39 -11.09
C MET A 38 17.53 -4.18 -12.41
N PHE A 39 18.59 -4.92 -12.72
CA PHE A 39 18.61 -5.82 -13.87
C PHE A 39 18.04 -7.20 -13.54
N LYS A 40 17.25 -7.74 -14.47
CA LYS A 40 16.72 -9.11 -14.39
C LYS A 40 17.85 -10.12 -14.67
N LYS A 41 18.02 -11.12 -13.80
CA LYS A 41 18.94 -12.25 -14.00
C LYS A 41 18.58 -12.97 -15.31
N SER A 42 19.59 -13.37 -16.09
CA SER A 42 19.39 -14.09 -17.35
C SER A 42 18.47 -15.29 -17.15
N ARG A 43 17.32 -15.31 -17.85
CA ARG A 43 16.19 -16.25 -17.66
C ARG A 43 16.62 -17.69 -17.35
N GLN A 44 16.29 -18.16 -16.14
CA GLN A 44 16.00 -19.57 -15.94
C GLN A 44 14.47 -19.72 -15.85
N LYS A 45 13.89 -20.48 -16.79
CA LYS A 45 12.45 -20.80 -16.79
C LYS A 45 12.11 -21.48 -15.46
N TYR A 46 11.39 -20.80 -14.58
CA TYR A 46 10.77 -21.44 -13.44
C TYR A 46 9.44 -22.05 -13.89
N ASP A 47 9.39 -23.37 -13.74
CA ASP A 47 8.20 -24.19 -13.90
C ASP A 47 7.10 -23.68 -12.94
N THR A 48 5.88 -23.66 -13.46
CA THR A 48 4.71 -23.07 -12.84
C THR A 48 4.50 -23.60 -11.41
N LEU A 49 4.49 -22.65 -10.47
CA LEU A 49 3.80 -22.68 -9.17
C LEU A 49 3.19 -24.04 -8.81
N ARG A 50 3.92 -24.84 -8.03
CA ARG A 50 3.34 -25.93 -7.25
C ARG A 50 2.37 -25.30 -6.25
N GLN A 51 1.10 -25.19 -6.64
CA GLN A 51 0.02 -24.73 -5.79
C GLN A 51 -0.11 -25.73 -4.64
N SER A 52 0.38 -25.35 -3.46
CA SER A 52 0.02 -26.06 -2.24
C SER A 52 -1.49 -25.82 -2.00
N PRO A 53 -2.32 -26.87 -1.96
CA PRO A 53 -3.77 -26.74 -1.96
C PRO A 53 -4.27 -26.53 -0.53
N ILE A 54 -4.12 -25.33 0.04
CA ILE A 54 -4.74 -25.03 1.34
C ILE A 54 -5.12 -23.55 1.45
N TYR A 55 -6.01 -23.05 0.60
CA TYR A 55 -6.82 -21.86 0.93
C TYR A 55 -8.24 -22.02 0.39
N LEU A 56 -8.88 -23.14 0.76
CA LEU A 56 -10.32 -23.27 0.64
C LEU A 56 -10.94 -22.67 1.91
N HIS A 57 -11.43 -21.44 1.80
CA HIS A 57 -12.51 -20.87 2.61
C HIS A 57 -12.45 -21.12 4.14
N SER A 58 -11.27 -20.97 4.75
CA SER A 58 -11.15 -20.89 6.21
C SER A 58 -11.09 -19.42 6.60
N SER A 59 -11.94 -19.01 7.55
CA SER A 59 -11.79 -17.75 8.29
C SER A 59 -10.31 -17.54 8.62
N MET A 60 -9.74 -16.41 8.20
CA MET A 60 -8.33 -16.16 8.36
C MET A 60 -7.93 -16.21 9.85
N ASP A 61 -7.00 -17.09 10.20
CA ASP A 61 -6.48 -17.16 11.57
C ASP A 61 -5.55 -15.98 11.86
N LEU A 62 -6.13 -14.92 12.42
CA LEU A 62 -5.41 -13.71 12.81
C LEU A 62 -4.34 -13.97 13.87
N LYS A 63 -4.47 -15.03 14.69
CA LYS A 63 -3.47 -15.36 15.72
C LYS A 63 -2.20 -15.89 15.06
N SER A 64 -2.32 -16.88 14.18
CA SER A 64 -1.15 -17.38 13.44
C SER A 64 -0.56 -16.33 12.50
N PHE A 65 -1.41 -15.51 11.87
CA PHE A 65 -0.96 -14.34 11.10
C PHE A 65 -0.06 -13.43 11.93
N ARG A 66 -0.51 -12.98 13.12
CA ARG A 66 0.28 -12.08 13.98
C ARG A 66 1.63 -12.68 14.37
N VAL A 67 1.68 -13.98 14.67
CA VAL A 67 2.93 -14.68 14.98
C VAL A 67 3.86 -14.70 13.76
N ARG A 68 3.35 -15.04 12.56
CA ARG A 68 4.13 -15.02 11.32
C ARG A 68 4.63 -13.62 10.97
N ALA A 69 3.75 -12.63 11.06
CA ALA A 69 4.05 -11.23 10.77
C ALA A 69 5.16 -10.72 11.69
N SER A 70 5.06 -10.97 12.99
CA SER A 70 6.09 -10.60 13.97
C SER A 70 7.45 -11.21 13.63
N LYS A 71 7.51 -12.53 13.36
CA LYS A 71 8.75 -13.23 13.02
C LYS A 71 9.45 -12.71 11.76
N LYS A 72 8.68 -12.26 10.76
CA LYS A 72 9.24 -11.83 9.46
C LYS A 72 9.32 -10.30 9.30
N LYS A 73 8.79 -9.52 10.25
CA LYS A 73 8.69 -8.06 10.15
C LYS A 73 10.02 -7.40 9.81
N GLY A 74 11.08 -7.69 10.58
CA GLY A 74 12.39 -7.07 10.34
C GLY A 74 12.95 -7.35 8.93
N ARG A 75 12.80 -8.59 8.44
CA ARG A 75 13.24 -8.99 7.10
C ARG A 75 12.47 -8.26 5.99
N LEU A 76 11.14 -8.24 6.10
CA LEU A 76 10.27 -7.60 5.11
C LEU A 76 10.42 -6.06 5.13
N THR A 77 10.64 -5.47 6.31
CA THR A 77 10.96 -4.05 6.43
C THR A 77 12.26 -3.71 5.72
N ALA A 78 13.33 -4.49 5.94
CA ALA A 78 14.61 -4.28 5.24
C ALA A 78 14.48 -4.43 3.71
N PHE A 79 13.63 -5.35 3.25
CA PHE A 79 13.31 -5.49 1.83
C PHE A 79 12.64 -4.23 1.27
N LEU A 80 11.60 -3.72 1.93
CA LEU A 80 10.89 -2.50 1.51
C LEU A 80 11.81 -1.27 1.52
N GLN A 81 12.63 -1.10 2.56
CA GLN A 81 13.60 0.00 2.63
C GLN A 81 14.64 -0.04 1.51
N LYS A 82 15.05 -1.24 1.08
CA LYS A 82 15.94 -1.38 -0.08
C LYS A 82 15.20 -1.06 -1.39
N LEU A 83 13.92 -1.41 -1.52
CA LEU A 83 13.10 -1.01 -2.66
C LEU A 83 12.97 0.51 -2.80
N ASP A 84 13.08 1.30 -1.74
CA ASP A 84 13.11 2.78 -1.85
C ASP A 84 14.34 3.30 -2.62
N THR A 85 15.37 2.47 -2.72
CA THR A 85 16.65 2.84 -3.34
C THR A 85 16.89 2.13 -4.66
N ILE A 86 16.44 0.88 -4.82
CA ILE A 86 16.65 0.15 -6.06
C ILE A 86 15.35 -0.55 -6.44
N VAL A 87 14.78 -0.12 -7.57
CA VAL A 87 13.45 -0.55 -8.02
C VAL A 87 13.58 -1.36 -9.32
N PRO A 88 12.96 -2.55 -9.41
CA PRO A 88 12.79 -3.24 -10.69
C PRO A 88 12.10 -2.38 -11.74
N GLU A 89 12.63 -2.31 -12.96
CA GLU A 89 12.03 -1.52 -14.04
C GLU A 89 10.56 -1.94 -14.34
N ASP A 90 10.27 -3.24 -14.23
CA ASP A 90 8.95 -3.82 -14.41
C ASP A 90 8.13 -3.95 -13.10
N MET A 91 8.49 -3.21 -12.05
CA MET A 91 7.81 -3.24 -10.75
C MET A 91 6.27 -3.07 -10.83
N PRO A 92 5.72 -2.15 -11.67
CA PRO A 92 4.27 -2.03 -11.78
C PRO A 92 3.57 -3.31 -12.24
N GLN A 93 4.16 -4.05 -13.19
CA GLN A 93 3.64 -5.32 -13.69
C GLN A 93 3.84 -6.42 -12.64
N LEU A 94 5.02 -6.50 -12.02
CA LEU A 94 5.33 -7.47 -10.98
C LEU A 94 4.34 -7.39 -9.81
N VAL A 95 4.05 -6.17 -9.33
CA VAL A 95 3.07 -5.93 -8.26
C VAL A 95 1.68 -6.36 -8.70
N ALA A 96 1.23 -6.01 -9.91
CA ALA A 96 -0.11 -6.36 -10.39
C ALA A 96 -0.31 -7.88 -10.48
N GLU A 97 0.68 -8.61 -11.01
CA GLU A 97 0.65 -10.07 -11.11
C GLU A 97 0.55 -10.74 -9.73
N ILE A 98 1.38 -10.30 -8.78
CA ILE A 98 1.41 -10.86 -7.43
C ILE A 98 0.15 -10.49 -6.67
N ASP A 99 -0.30 -9.23 -6.74
CA ASP A 99 -1.50 -8.77 -6.01
C ASP A 99 -2.75 -9.55 -6.44
N ALA A 100 -2.90 -9.84 -7.74
CA ALA A 100 -3.97 -10.71 -8.24
C ALA A 100 -3.90 -12.14 -7.66
N THR A 101 -2.73 -12.62 -7.25
CA THR A 101 -2.61 -13.89 -6.52
C THR A 101 -2.98 -13.75 -5.03
N VAL A 102 -2.71 -12.60 -4.42
CA VAL A 102 -3.00 -12.33 -3.01
C VAL A 102 -4.51 -12.29 -2.77
N TRP A 103 -5.25 -11.58 -3.62
CA TRP A 103 -6.71 -11.46 -3.50
C TRP A 103 -7.49 -12.74 -3.81
N ARG A 104 -6.83 -13.76 -4.40
CA ARG A 104 -7.40 -15.11 -4.50
C ARG A 104 -7.34 -15.89 -3.18
N ASP A 105 -6.38 -15.55 -2.32
CA ASP A 105 -6.12 -16.27 -1.07
C ASP A 105 -6.64 -15.51 0.16
N ILE A 106 -6.90 -14.20 0.04
CA ILE A 106 -7.21 -13.30 1.14
C ILE A 106 -8.47 -12.50 0.85
N ASP A 107 -9.46 -12.67 1.72
CA ASP A 107 -10.68 -11.86 1.74
C ASP A 107 -10.65 -10.87 2.91
N CYS A 108 -10.64 -9.58 2.59
CA CYS A 108 -10.61 -8.52 3.61
C CYS A 108 -11.92 -8.44 4.41
N THR A 109 -13.04 -8.86 3.83
CA THR A 109 -14.36 -8.86 4.47
C THR A 109 -14.48 -9.90 5.56
N HIS A 110 -13.65 -10.95 5.53
CA HIS A 110 -13.62 -11.99 6.55
C HIS A 110 -12.66 -11.68 7.72
N CYS A 111 -11.60 -10.91 7.48
CA CYS A 111 -10.61 -10.64 8.54
C CYS A 111 -10.97 -9.45 9.42
N ALA A 112 -11.55 -8.40 8.83
CA ALA A 112 -11.89 -7.11 9.45
C ALA A 112 -10.79 -6.47 10.34
N ASN A 113 -9.54 -6.95 10.30
CA ASN A 113 -8.54 -6.60 11.31
C ASN A 113 -8.19 -5.10 11.23
N CYS A 114 -8.04 -4.56 10.02
CA CYS A 114 -7.85 -3.12 9.82
C CYS A 114 -9.09 -2.32 10.23
N CYS A 115 -10.30 -2.76 9.86
CA CYS A 115 -11.54 -2.09 10.25
C CYS A 115 -11.77 -2.05 11.77
N LYS A 116 -11.20 -3.00 12.51
CA LYS A 116 -11.23 -3.06 13.99
C LYS A 116 -10.15 -2.21 14.66
N THR A 117 -9.00 -2.01 14.00
CA THR A 117 -7.78 -1.51 14.65
C THR A 117 -7.22 -0.22 14.04
N MET A 118 -7.82 0.29 12.96
CA MET A 118 -7.41 1.49 12.26
C MET A 118 -8.60 2.44 12.10
N THR A 119 -8.28 3.73 11.97
CA THR A 119 -9.26 4.77 11.71
C THR A 119 -8.98 5.40 10.35
N PRO A 120 -9.96 5.41 9.42
CA PRO A 120 -9.81 6.09 8.14
C PRO A 120 -9.99 7.60 8.28
N THR A 121 -9.47 8.31 7.30
CA THR A 121 -9.79 9.73 7.07
C THR A 121 -11.05 9.88 6.21
N PHE A 122 -11.79 10.97 6.44
CA PHE A 122 -13.02 11.30 5.72
C PHE A 122 -12.85 12.60 4.95
N THR A 123 -12.84 12.53 3.62
CA THR A 123 -12.80 13.74 2.80
C THR A 123 -14.15 14.47 2.83
N PRO A 124 -14.21 15.77 2.47
CA PRO A 124 -15.49 16.46 2.29
C PRO A 124 -16.44 15.77 1.29
N LYS A 125 -15.88 15.10 0.27
CA LYS A 125 -16.65 14.32 -0.71
C LYS A 125 -17.24 13.06 -0.07
N ASP A 126 -16.47 12.36 0.78
CA ASP A 126 -16.95 11.20 1.53
C ASP A 126 -18.09 11.59 2.46
N VAL A 127 -17.90 12.66 3.25
CA VAL A 127 -18.94 13.15 4.17
C VAL A 127 -20.24 13.45 3.41
N LYS A 128 -20.16 14.16 2.27
CA LYS A 128 -21.35 14.46 1.47
C LYS A 128 -22.04 13.19 0.95
N ARG A 129 -21.27 12.25 0.42
CA ARG A 129 -21.76 11.01 -0.19
C ARG A 129 -22.38 10.07 0.84
N ILE A 130 -21.72 9.88 1.99
CA ILE A 130 -22.19 9.01 3.07
C ILE A 130 -23.41 9.63 3.77
N ALA A 131 -23.39 10.94 4.05
CA ALA A 131 -24.53 11.60 4.67
C ALA A 131 -25.79 11.49 3.82
N ALA A 132 -25.67 11.64 2.49
CA ALA A 132 -26.77 11.44 1.57
C ALA A 132 -27.30 9.99 1.61
N HIS A 133 -26.42 8.98 1.63
CA HIS A 133 -26.81 7.58 1.75
C HIS A 133 -27.56 7.29 3.06
N LEU A 134 -27.23 8.00 4.14
CA LEU A 134 -27.85 7.86 5.46
C LEU A 134 -29.02 8.83 5.70
N ASN A 135 -29.51 9.51 4.65
CA ASN A 135 -30.60 10.47 4.70
C ASN A 135 -30.42 11.57 5.77
N MET A 136 -29.21 12.13 5.87
CA MET A 136 -28.91 13.22 6.80
C MET A 136 -28.01 14.30 6.19
N THR A 137 -27.91 15.45 6.87
CA THR A 137 -27.04 16.54 6.42
C THR A 137 -25.56 16.21 6.69
N PRO A 138 -24.62 16.73 5.87
CA PRO A 138 -23.18 16.61 6.13
C PRO A 138 -22.75 17.11 7.52
N LYS A 139 -23.42 18.15 8.03
CA LYS A 139 -23.19 18.68 9.38
C LYS A 139 -23.57 17.64 10.43
N ASN A 140 -24.78 17.09 10.35
CA ASN A 140 -25.26 16.07 11.29
C ASN A 140 -24.39 14.81 11.23
N PHE A 141 -23.90 14.43 10.04
CA PHE A 141 -22.97 13.31 9.89
C PHE A 141 -21.68 13.53 10.67
N ARG A 142 -21.05 14.72 10.50
CA ARG A 142 -19.82 15.07 11.23
C ARG A 142 -20.07 15.10 12.72
N ASP A 143 -21.05 15.88 13.16
CA ASP A 143 -21.35 16.06 14.59
C ASP A 143 -21.64 14.73 15.30
N LYS A 144 -22.22 13.76 14.58
CA LYS A 144 -22.57 12.45 15.13
C LYS A 144 -21.41 11.45 15.16
N TRP A 145 -20.54 11.45 14.15
CA TRP A 145 -19.61 10.35 13.92
C TRP A 145 -18.15 10.72 13.73
N LEU A 146 -17.84 12.00 13.50
CA LEU A 146 -16.49 12.45 13.20
C LEU A 146 -16.02 13.52 14.18
N HIS A 147 -14.72 13.55 14.43
CA HIS A 147 -14.04 14.70 15.01
C HIS A 147 -12.85 15.09 14.14
N LYS A 148 -12.32 16.29 14.34
CA LYS A 148 -11.04 16.67 13.74
C LYS A 148 -9.91 16.19 14.63
N GLU A 149 -8.97 15.45 14.06
CA GLU A 149 -7.72 15.12 14.72
C GLU A 149 -6.84 16.36 14.84
N GLU A 150 -6.25 16.59 16.03
CA GLU A 150 -5.53 17.83 16.33
C GLU A 150 -4.25 17.99 15.50
N ASP A 151 -3.51 16.90 15.29
CA ASP A 151 -2.21 16.91 14.63
C ASP A 151 -2.32 17.09 13.10
N THR A 152 -3.27 16.40 12.48
CA THR A 152 -3.43 16.36 11.01
C THR A 152 -4.48 17.35 10.51
N GLY A 153 -5.45 17.71 11.35
CA GLY A 153 -6.65 18.44 10.95
C GLY A 153 -7.65 17.59 10.17
N ASP A 154 -7.40 16.29 10.01
CA ASP A 154 -8.24 15.38 9.27
C ASP A 154 -9.51 15.02 10.03
N TRP A 155 -10.58 14.75 9.28
CA TRP A 155 -11.81 14.21 9.87
C TRP A 155 -11.68 12.71 10.05
N VAL A 156 -11.78 12.25 11.28
CA VAL A 156 -11.62 10.84 11.67
C VAL A 156 -12.80 10.37 12.52
N ASN A 157 -13.01 9.06 12.63
CA ASN A 157 -14.10 8.52 13.45
C ASN A 157 -13.95 8.92 14.92
N VAL A 158 -15.07 9.21 15.59
CA VAL A 158 -15.10 9.35 17.05
C VAL A 158 -14.85 8.00 17.75
N ASN A 159 -15.33 6.90 17.16
CA ASN A 159 -15.24 5.56 17.74
C ASN A 159 -14.31 4.65 16.93
N GLN A 160 -13.60 3.78 17.64
CA GLN A 160 -12.84 2.67 17.07
C GLN A 160 -13.20 1.36 17.82
N PRO A 161 -13.69 0.31 17.14
CA PRO A 161 -13.99 0.21 15.71
C PRO A 161 -15.02 1.24 15.22
N CYS A 162 -14.99 1.53 13.92
CA CYS A 162 -15.94 2.44 13.28
C CYS A 162 -17.39 2.00 13.52
N GLN A 163 -18.29 2.96 13.73
CA GLN A 163 -19.75 2.77 13.92
C GLN A 163 -20.43 1.94 12.82
N PHE A 164 -19.83 1.88 11.63
CA PHE A 164 -20.39 1.13 10.50
C PHE A 164 -19.91 -0.31 10.44
N LEU A 165 -19.02 -0.76 11.33
CA LEU A 165 -18.59 -2.15 11.38
C LEU A 165 -19.61 -2.98 12.18
N ILE A 166 -20.38 -3.82 11.50
CA ILE A 166 -21.39 -4.72 12.06
C ILE A 166 -21.05 -6.15 11.67
N ASN A 167 -20.86 -7.04 12.64
CA ASN A 167 -20.49 -8.45 12.42
C ASN A 167 -19.32 -8.60 11.42
N ASP A 168 -18.26 -7.82 11.65
CA ASP A 168 -17.05 -7.78 10.82
C ASP A 168 -17.23 -7.24 9.38
N MET A 169 -18.44 -6.76 9.02
CA MET A 169 -18.72 -6.15 7.72
C MET A 169 -19.10 -4.67 7.85
N CYS A 170 -18.63 -3.84 6.92
CA CYS A 170 -19.05 -2.44 6.86
C CYS A 170 -20.48 -2.34 6.34
N SER A 171 -21.39 -1.81 7.14
CA SER A 171 -22.80 -1.60 6.77
C SER A 171 -23.01 -0.58 5.66
N ILE A 172 -22.00 0.24 5.38
CA ILE A 172 -21.99 1.21 4.27
C ILE A 172 -20.92 0.86 3.23
N TYR A 173 -20.56 -0.41 3.03
CA TYR A 173 -19.41 -0.83 2.23
C TYR A 173 -19.33 -0.13 0.86
N GLU A 174 -20.43 -0.07 0.11
CA GLU A 174 -20.50 0.58 -1.22
C GLU A 174 -20.23 2.08 -1.18
N VAL A 175 -20.50 2.72 -0.04
CA VAL A 175 -20.25 4.15 0.15
C VAL A 175 -19.21 4.43 1.22
N ARG A 176 -18.34 3.48 1.57
CA ARG A 176 -17.26 3.71 2.55
C ARG A 176 -16.33 4.86 2.14
N PRO A 177 -15.57 5.48 3.07
CA PRO A 177 -14.60 6.53 2.74
C PRO A 177 -13.59 6.03 1.71
N VAL A 178 -13.07 6.94 0.87
CA VAL A 178 -12.06 6.59 -0.14
C VAL A 178 -10.85 5.88 0.48
N ASP A 179 -10.45 6.29 1.68
CA ASP A 179 -9.35 5.69 2.44
C ASP A 179 -9.62 4.20 2.74
N CYS A 180 -10.83 3.86 3.21
CA CYS A 180 -11.27 2.47 3.37
C CYS A 180 -11.42 1.71 2.05
N ALA A 181 -11.78 2.40 0.96
CA ALA A 181 -11.98 1.78 -0.34
C ALA A 181 -10.66 1.43 -1.03
N GLU A 182 -9.63 2.25 -0.82
CA GLU A 182 -8.32 2.08 -1.41
C GLU A 182 -7.36 1.27 -0.53
N PHE A 183 -7.63 1.12 0.77
CA PHE A 183 -6.82 0.28 1.66
C PHE A 183 -6.77 -1.17 1.14
N PRO A 184 -5.60 -1.84 1.13
CA PRO A 184 -4.30 -1.46 1.70
C PRO A 184 -3.35 -0.70 0.75
N HIS A 185 -3.86 -0.05 -0.30
CA HIS A 185 -3.13 0.80 -1.24
C HIS A 185 -2.14 0.07 -2.16
N HIS A 186 -2.33 -1.22 -2.40
CA HIS A 186 -1.49 -2.01 -3.31
C HIS A 186 -1.48 -1.48 -4.76
N ASN A 187 -2.51 -0.72 -5.13
CA ASN A 187 -2.68 -0.15 -6.46
C ASN A 187 -1.98 1.22 -6.64
N LYS A 188 -1.40 1.82 -5.60
CA LYS A 188 -0.73 3.12 -5.71
C LYS A 188 0.51 3.03 -6.59
N LYS A 189 0.75 4.11 -7.34
CA LYS A 189 1.84 4.24 -8.32
C LYS A 189 2.54 5.59 -8.17
N PRO A 190 3.89 5.64 -8.25
CA PRO A 190 4.79 4.48 -8.20
C PRO A 190 4.70 3.75 -6.84
N PHE A 191 4.91 2.43 -6.85
CA PHE A 191 4.59 1.55 -5.72
C PHE A 191 5.50 1.79 -4.51
N ASP A 192 6.78 2.02 -4.79
CA ASP A 192 7.86 2.26 -3.83
C ASP A 192 7.59 3.48 -2.93
N LEU A 193 6.89 4.50 -3.41
CA LEU A 193 6.53 5.67 -2.58
C LEU A 193 5.58 5.35 -1.41
N TYR A 194 5.01 4.14 -1.36
CA TYR A 194 4.14 3.68 -0.27
C TYR A 194 4.81 2.65 0.64
N ASN A 195 6.12 2.40 0.50
CA ASN A 195 6.84 1.39 1.29
C ASN A 195 6.72 1.62 2.80
N ASP A 196 6.77 2.87 3.28
CA ASP A 196 6.53 3.20 4.70
C ASP A 196 5.13 2.76 5.17
N THR A 197 4.10 3.02 4.35
CA THR A 197 2.74 2.55 4.61
C THR A 197 2.67 1.03 4.66
N PHE A 198 3.36 0.33 3.74
CA PHE A 198 3.40 -1.12 3.74
C PHE A 198 4.12 -1.67 4.97
N VAL A 199 5.24 -1.08 5.41
CA VAL A 199 5.94 -1.43 6.65
C VAL A 199 5.01 -1.33 7.86
N GLN A 200 4.27 -0.23 7.97
CA GLN A 200 3.29 -0.04 9.04
C GLN A 200 2.17 -1.09 8.98
N ASN A 201 1.81 -1.56 7.78
CA ASN A 201 0.72 -2.51 7.59
C ASN A 201 1.13 -3.98 7.62
N LEU A 202 2.43 -4.33 7.63
CA LEU A 202 2.92 -5.72 7.70
C LEU A 202 2.32 -6.55 8.85
N HIS A 203 1.99 -5.90 9.97
CA HIS A 203 1.42 -6.56 11.15
C HIS A 203 -0.11 -6.38 11.27
N ARG A 204 -0.71 -5.58 10.37
CA ARG A 204 -2.13 -5.20 10.41
C ARG A 204 -2.92 -5.85 9.29
N CYS A 205 -2.36 -5.89 8.09
CA CYS A 205 -3.03 -6.37 6.90
C CYS A 205 -2.38 -7.68 6.42
N PRO A 206 -3.11 -8.81 6.49
CA PRO A 206 -2.67 -10.06 5.93
C PRO A 206 -2.41 -9.97 4.42
N ALA A 207 -3.21 -9.21 3.68
CA ALA A 207 -2.99 -8.99 2.25
C ALA A 207 -1.65 -8.29 1.99
N THR A 208 -1.35 -7.20 2.70
CA THR A 208 -0.05 -6.51 2.58
C THR A 208 1.10 -7.43 2.95
N PHE A 209 1.00 -8.14 4.08
CA PHE A 209 2.04 -9.08 4.48
C PHE A 209 2.33 -10.13 3.39
N THR A 210 1.29 -10.73 2.82
CA THR A 210 1.42 -11.76 1.79
C THR A 210 1.94 -11.17 0.47
N LEU A 211 1.50 -9.97 0.08
CA LEU A 211 2.03 -9.25 -1.08
C LEU A 211 3.54 -9.04 -0.95
N ILE A 212 3.99 -8.46 0.17
CA ILE A 212 5.42 -8.16 0.37
C ILE A 212 6.25 -9.44 0.50
N GLU A 213 5.73 -10.49 1.15
CA GLU A 213 6.40 -11.80 1.22
C GLU A 213 6.61 -12.43 -0.17
N ARG A 214 5.62 -12.33 -1.06
CA ARG A 214 5.71 -12.85 -2.43
C ARG A 214 6.59 -11.97 -3.32
N LEU A 215 6.50 -10.65 -3.18
CA LEU A 215 7.38 -9.70 -3.87
C LEU A 215 8.83 -9.94 -3.49
N GLU A 216 9.15 -10.02 -2.20
CA GLU A 216 10.52 -10.30 -1.74
C GLU A 216 11.07 -11.57 -2.39
N LYS A 217 10.27 -12.65 -2.40
CA LYS A 217 10.69 -13.91 -3.02
C LYS A 217 10.99 -13.72 -4.51
N ARG A 218 10.05 -13.15 -5.26
CA ARG A 218 10.19 -13.03 -6.72
C ARG A 218 11.31 -12.07 -7.12
N VAL A 219 11.49 -10.98 -6.38
CA VAL A 219 12.57 -10.02 -6.62
C VAL A 219 13.93 -10.67 -6.38
N ARG A 220 14.12 -11.38 -5.26
CA ARG A 220 15.39 -12.07 -4.96
C ARG A 220 15.73 -13.17 -5.98
N ASP A 221 14.71 -13.87 -6.47
CA ASP A 221 14.88 -14.95 -7.44
C ASP A 221 15.20 -14.42 -8.84
N GLU A 222 14.52 -13.37 -9.30
CA GLU A 222 14.55 -12.93 -10.71
C GLU A 222 15.48 -11.74 -10.98
N TYR A 223 15.89 -10.98 -9.97
CA TYR A 223 16.66 -9.75 -10.14
C TYR A 223 17.97 -9.83 -9.38
N ASP A 224 18.94 -9.02 -9.80
CA ASP A 224 20.22 -8.88 -9.10
C ASP A 224 20.02 -8.08 -7.80
N TRP A 225 19.48 -8.76 -6.79
CA TRP A 225 19.08 -8.23 -5.49
C TRP A 225 20.16 -8.34 -4.41
#